data_AF-A0A6S7FGS3-F1
#
_entry.id   AF-A0A6S7FGS3-F1
#
_cell.length_a   1.000
_cell.length_b   1.000
_cell.length_c   1.000
_cell.angle_alpha   90.00
_cell.angle_beta   90.00
_cell.angle_gamma   90.00
#
_symmetry.space_group_name_H-M   'P 1'
#
loop_
_entity.id
_entity.type
_entity.pdbx_description
1 polymer ?
#
loop_
_entity_poly.entity_id
_entity_poly.type
_entity_poly.pdbx_seq_one_letter_code
_entity_poly.pdbx_strand_id
1 'polypeptide(L)'
;MNDPVLLYAASAALACVLLLGAVEKLKDMAGFAAVVSAYRILPARWSHAFAWGYALAEALAGTLLLVPSRQAAGAELALLVLAAATMALVFNLLRGHRDIDCGCGGPASTGPGRGAQRAGLSWWLVLRNALLGLWTAPALLAAGGLSRGLQWTDSAAVFGLAMAAVGLYFTANHLLASHLKLRNL
;
A
#
# COMPACT_ATOMS: atom_id res chain seq x y z
N MET A 1 -12.65 -19.62 -13.64
CA MET A 1 -13.78 -19.04 -12.88
C MET A 1 -13.34 -17.69 -12.34
N ASN A 2 -13.91 -16.60 -12.83
CA ASN A 2 -13.73 -15.26 -12.24
C ASN A 2 -14.90 -15.02 -11.30
N ASP A 3 -14.72 -15.33 -10.01
CA ASP A 3 -15.75 -15.03 -9.01
C ASP A 3 -15.80 -13.51 -8.79
N PRO A 4 -16.92 -12.83 -9.10
CA PRO A 4 -17.01 -11.39 -8.99
C PRO A 4 -16.79 -10.92 -7.54
N VAL A 5 -17.15 -11.76 -6.56
CA VAL A 5 -16.84 -11.58 -5.13
C VAL A 5 -15.35 -11.29 -4.92
N LEU A 6 -14.46 -12.09 -5.51
CA LEU A 6 -13.02 -11.96 -5.32
C LEU A 6 -12.51 -10.62 -5.89
N LEU A 7 -13.06 -10.20 -7.03
CA LEU A 7 -12.71 -8.93 -7.67
C LEU A 7 -13.09 -7.72 -6.80
N TYR A 8 -14.35 -7.65 -6.36
CA TYR A 8 -14.81 -6.51 -5.56
C TYR A 8 -14.17 -6.51 -4.17
N ALA A 9 -13.97 -7.68 -3.56
CA ALA A 9 -13.32 -7.79 -2.25
C ALA A 9 -11.86 -7.35 -2.31
N ALA A 10 -11.11 -7.85 -3.30
CA ALA A 10 -9.71 -7.46 -3.50
C ALA A 10 -9.58 -5.97 -3.81
N SER A 11 -10.46 -5.44 -4.67
CA SER A 11 -10.48 -4.01 -5.01
C SER A 11 -10.81 -3.13 -3.81
N ALA A 12 -11.81 -3.51 -3.00
CA ALA A 12 -12.20 -2.77 -1.81
C ALA A 12 -11.09 -2.81 -0.74
N ALA A 13 -10.48 -3.96 -0.52
CA ALA A 13 -9.41 -4.10 0.45
C ALA A 13 -8.16 -3.29 0.03
N LEU A 14 -7.80 -3.36 -1.26
CA LEU A 14 -6.69 -2.59 -1.82
C LEU A 14 -6.97 -1.08 -1.77
N ALA A 15 -8.21 -0.67 -2.09
CA ALA A 15 -8.65 0.71 -1.95
C ALA A 15 -8.51 1.20 -0.51
N CYS A 16 -8.97 0.42 0.48
CA CYS A 16 -8.81 0.76 1.89
C CYS A 16 -7.33 0.97 2.24
N VAL A 17 -6.46 0.02 1.91
CA VAL A 17 -5.01 0.10 2.21
C VAL A 17 -4.38 1.35 1.58
N LEU A 18 -4.67 1.63 0.31
CA LEU A 18 -4.12 2.80 -0.39
C LEU A 18 -4.66 4.12 0.17
N LEU A 19 -5.96 4.20 0.46
CA LEU A 19 -6.58 5.40 1.01
C LEU A 19 -6.10 5.69 2.43
N LEU A 20 -6.05 4.68 3.30
CA LEU A 20 -5.52 4.81 4.65
C LEU A 20 -4.05 5.25 4.62
N GLY A 21 -3.24 4.62 3.77
CA GLY A 21 -1.84 5.01 3.57
C GLY A 21 -1.67 6.42 3.00
N ALA A 22 -2.54 6.84 2.09
CA ALA A 22 -2.52 8.20 1.53
C ALA A 22 -2.90 9.25 2.59
N VAL A 23 -3.93 8.99 3.38
CA VAL A 23 -4.38 9.88 4.48
C VAL A 23 -3.26 10.08 5.50
N GLU A 24 -2.55 9.02 5.88
CA GLU A 24 -1.42 9.12 6.81
C GLU A 24 -0.27 9.94 6.24
N LYS A 25 0.08 9.73 4.97
CA LYS A 25 1.13 10.52 4.30
C LYS A 25 0.73 11.98 4.12
N LEU A 26 -0.55 12.27 3.88
CA LEU A 26 -1.06 13.64 3.79
C LEU A 26 -1.07 14.34 5.15
N LYS A 27 -1.30 13.61 6.25
CA LYS A 27 -1.23 14.14 7.62
C LYS A 27 0.19 14.53 8.03
N ASP A 28 1.20 13.75 7.63
CA ASP A 28 2.61 14.05 7.90
C ASP A 28 3.45 14.03 6.61
N MET A 29 3.15 14.98 5.72
CA MET A 29 3.84 15.09 4.43
C MET A 29 5.31 15.47 4.60
N ALA A 30 5.65 16.26 5.62
CA ALA A 30 7.03 16.64 5.90
C ALA A 30 7.86 15.42 6.32
N GLY A 31 7.32 14.57 7.20
CA GLY A 31 7.92 13.28 7.55
C GLY A 31 8.09 12.36 6.35
N PHE A 32 7.05 12.23 5.51
CA PHE A 32 7.13 11.39 4.32
C PHE A 32 8.16 11.90 3.30
N ALA A 33 8.22 13.21 3.03
CA ALA A 33 9.23 13.80 2.16
C ALA A 33 10.66 13.60 2.69
N ALA A 34 10.83 13.62 4.02
CA ALA A 34 12.12 13.29 4.65
C ALA A 34 12.50 11.82 4.41
N VAL A 35 11.57 10.87 4.55
CA VAL A 35 11.80 9.45 4.21
C VAL A 35 12.17 9.27 2.74
N VAL A 36 11.45 9.90 1.82
CA VAL A 36 11.75 9.86 0.37
C VAL A 36 13.14 10.42 0.09
N SER A 37 13.52 11.53 0.76
CA SER A 37 14.87 12.09 0.61
C SER A 37 15.96 11.16 1.16
N ALA A 38 15.67 10.42 2.24
CA ALA A 38 16.58 9.47 2.86
C ALA A 38 16.89 8.27 1.95
N TYR A 39 15.99 7.91 1.03
CA TYR A 39 16.26 6.88 0.02
C TYR A 39 17.40 7.24 -0.95
N ARG A 40 17.80 8.51 -1.05
CA ARG A 40 18.90 8.98 -1.93
C ARG A 40 18.77 8.48 -3.38
N ILE A 41 17.53 8.28 -3.85
CA ILE A 41 17.21 7.91 -5.25
C ILE A 41 17.02 9.18 -6.07
N LEU A 42 16.28 10.15 -5.54
CA LEU A 42 16.02 11.44 -6.18
C LEU A 42 16.82 12.57 -5.50
N PRO A 43 17.14 13.66 -6.21
CA PRO A 43 17.71 14.86 -5.61
C PRO A 43 16.75 15.46 -4.58
N ALA A 44 17.26 16.03 -3.49
CA ALA A 44 16.44 16.58 -2.40
C ALA A 44 15.40 17.62 -2.84
N ARG A 45 15.67 18.38 -3.93
CA ARG A 45 14.71 19.33 -4.51
C ARG A 45 13.47 18.67 -5.14
N TRP A 46 13.58 17.40 -5.56
CA TRP A 46 12.49 16.64 -6.18
C TRP A 46 11.77 15.72 -5.19
N SER A 47 12.33 15.44 -4.01
CA SER A 47 11.74 14.51 -3.05
C SER A 47 10.39 14.99 -2.53
N HIS A 48 10.23 16.30 -2.31
CA HIS A 48 8.95 16.86 -1.87
C HIS A 48 7.87 16.79 -2.96
N ALA A 49 8.22 17.12 -4.21
CA ALA A 49 7.28 17.02 -5.33
C ALA A 49 6.87 15.56 -5.60
N PHE A 50 7.82 14.63 -5.52
CA PHE A 50 7.55 13.20 -5.64
C PHE A 50 6.69 12.68 -4.49
N ALA A 51 6.95 13.11 -3.25
CA ALA A 51 6.15 12.72 -2.08
C ALA A 51 4.68 13.09 -2.24
N TRP A 52 4.41 14.32 -2.70
CA TRP A 52 3.06 14.77 -3.05
C TRP A 52 2.45 13.96 -4.20
N GLY A 53 3.18 13.80 -5.31
CA GLY A 53 2.71 13.04 -6.46
C GLY A 53 2.37 11.59 -6.11
N TYR A 54 3.19 10.96 -5.27
CA TYR A 54 3.00 9.59 -4.81
C TYR A 54 1.78 9.45 -3.89
N ALA A 55 1.62 10.34 -2.90
CA ALA A 55 0.45 10.32 -2.01
C ALA A 55 -0.86 10.59 -2.77
N LEU A 56 -0.84 11.51 -3.74
CA LEU A 56 -1.99 11.77 -4.62
C LEU A 56 -2.29 10.58 -5.53
N ALA A 57 -1.26 9.90 -6.05
CA ALA A 57 -1.44 8.70 -6.86
C ALA A 57 -2.05 7.54 -6.04
N GLU A 58 -1.65 7.36 -4.78
CA GLU A 58 -2.28 6.41 -3.85
C GLU A 58 -3.76 6.74 -3.62
N ALA A 59 -4.06 8.00 -3.34
CA ALA A 59 -5.44 8.45 -3.14
C ALA A 59 -6.29 8.22 -4.40
N LEU A 60 -5.76 8.61 -5.56
CA LEU A 60 -6.42 8.45 -6.85
C LEU A 60 -6.67 6.97 -7.15
N ALA A 61 -5.67 6.10 -7.02
CA ALA A 61 -5.80 4.66 -7.22
C ALA A 61 -6.88 4.06 -6.33
N GLY A 62 -6.87 4.41 -5.04
CA GLY A 62 -7.88 3.98 -4.08
C GLY A 62 -9.30 4.43 -4.47
N THR A 63 -9.48 5.69 -4.88
CA THR A 63 -10.80 6.17 -5.34
C THR A 63 -11.27 5.50 -6.62
N LEU A 64 -10.38 5.24 -7.60
CA LEU A 64 -10.74 4.57 -8.85
C LEU A 64 -11.14 3.11 -8.63
N LEU A 65 -10.50 2.41 -7.70
CA LEU A 65 -10.85 1.04 -7.31
C LEU A 65 -12.24 0.92 -6.68
N LEU A 66 -12.75 1.98 -6.06
CA LEU A 66 -14.11 2.03 -5.52
C LEU A 66 -15.18 2.28 -6.59
N VAL A 67 -14.80 2.80 -7.76
CA VAL A 67 -15.72 3.09 -8.87
C VAL A 67 -15.80 1.87 -9.79
N PRO A 68 -16.92 1.13 -9.87
CA PRO A 68 -17.00 -0.12 -10.63
C PRO A 68 -16.59 0.01 -12.10
N SER A 69 -16.88 1.15 -12.74
CA SER A 69 -16.51 1.40 -14.14
C SER A 69 -15.04 1.74 -14.36
N ARG A 70 -14.27 2.04 -13.31
CA ARG A 70 -12.85 2.43 -13.39
C ARG A 70 -11.91 1.53 -12.60
N GLN A 71 -12.39 0.39 -12.12
CA GLN A 71 -11.61 -0.56 -11.32
C GLN A 71 -10.33 -1.02 -12.03
N ALA A 72 -10.38 -1.25 -13.34
CA ALA A 72 -9.21 -1.62 -14.13
C ALA A 72 -8.13 -0.54 -14.10
N ALA A 73 -8.50 0.72 -14.39
CA ALA A 73 -7.58 1.86 -14.33
C ALA A 73 -7.05 2.11 -12.91
N GLY A 74 -7.88 1.90 -11.88
CA GLY A 74 -7.48 1.96 -10.48
C GLY A 74 -6.47 0.87 -10.11
N ALA A 75 -6.67 -0.35 -10.60
CA ALA A 75 -5.78 -1.49 -10.39
C ALA A 75 -4.42 -1.30 -11.10
N GLU A 76 -4.41 -0.77 -12.32
CA GLU A 76 -3.18 -0.40 -13.03
C GLU A 76 -2.37 0.66 -12.27
N LEU A 77 -3.04 1.73 -11.83
CA LEU A 77 -2.38 2.79 -11.06
C LEU A 77 -1.88 2.27 -9.71
N ALA A 78 -2.65 1.43 -9.02
CA ALA A 78 -2.24 0.78 -7.78
C ALA A 78 -1.00 -0.09 -7.99
N LEU A 79 -0.95 -0.86 -9.08
CA LEU A 79 0.20 -1.69 -9.42
C LEU A 79 1.44 -0.83 -9.69
N LEU A 80 1.31 0.28 -10.43
CA LEU A 80 2.40 1.22 -10.68
C LEU A 80 2.96 1.83 -9.39
N VAL A 81 2.07 2.25 -8.49
CA VAL A 81 2.42 2.81 -7.19
C VAL A 81 3.16 1.77 -6.33
N LEU A 82 2.61 0.56 -6.22
CA LEU A 82 3.24 -0.55 -5.49
C LEU A 82 4.59 -0.96 -6.10
N ALA A 83 4.71 -0.97 -7.43
CA ALA A 83 5.95 -1.26 -8.12
C ALA A 83 7.01 -0.20 -7.85
N ALA A 84 6.64 1.10 -7.91
CA ALA A 84 7.55 2.20 -7.59
C ALA A 84 8.07 2.11 -6.15
N ALA A 85 7.19 1.84 -5.18
CA ALA A 85 7.60 1.60 -3.79
C ALA A 85 8.53 0.40 -3.68
N THR A 86 8.18 -0.72 -4.31
CA THR A 86 8.98 -1.96 -4.25
C THR A 86 10.36 -1.76 -4.85
N MET A 87 10.46 -1.05 -5.97
CA MET A 87 11.74 -0.72 -6.61
C MET A 87 12.61 0.14 -5.70
N ALA A 88 12.03 1.16 -5.05
CA ALA A 88 12.76 2.00 -4.09
C ALA A 88 13.27 1.18 -2.90
N LEU A 89 12.47 0.24 -2.40
CA LEU A 89 12.84 -0.67 -1.30
C LEU A 89 13.97 -1.61 -1.72
N VAL A 90 13.82 -2.32 -2.84
CA VAL A 90 14.83 -3.27 -3.35
C VAL A 90 16.16 -2.56 -3.59
N PHE A 91 16.13 -1.36 -4.19
CA PHE A 91 17.34 -0.60 -4.46
C PHE A 91 18.08 -0.19 -3.18
N ASN A 92 17.36 0.25 -2.13
CA ASN A 92 17.97 0.58 -0.85
C ASN A 92 18.47 -0.67 -0.09
N LEU A 93 17.74 -1.79 -0.17
CA LEU A 93 18.17 -3.07 0.39
C LEU A 93 19.46 -3.60 -0.26
N LEU A 94 19.58 -3.48 -1.59
CA LEU A 94 20.79 -3.86 -2.34
C LEU A 94 21.99 -2.96 -1.98
N ARG A 95 21.76 -1.69 -1.66
CA ARG A 95 22.79 -0.76 -1.16
C ARG A 95 23.15 -0.99 0.32
N GLY A 96 22.48 -1.90 1.01
CA GLY A 96 22.70 -2.16 2.44
C GLY A 96 22.09 -1.11 3.38
N HIS A 97 21.35 -0.14 2.86
CA HIS A 97 20.67 0.89 3.64
C HIS A 97 19.38 0.33 4.24
N ARG A 98 19.51 -0.27 5.43
CA ARG A 98 18.41 -0.93 6.15
C ARG A 98 17.84 -0.08 7.27
N ASP A 99 18.34 1.12 7.49
CA ASP A 99 18.01 2.01 8.62
C ASP A 99 16.94 3.06 8.29
N ILE A 100 16.38 3.00 7.07
CA ILE A 100 15.32 3.90 6.60
C ILE A 100 13.95 3.22 6.84
N ASP A 101 12.93 4.02 7.11
CA ASP A 101 11.57 3.49 7.28
C ASP A 101 10.85 3.34 5.93
N CYS A 102 9.87 2.44 5.83
CA CYS A 102 9.13 2.24 4.58
C CYS A 102 8.00 3.26 4.38
N GLY A 103 7.62 3.99 5.43
CA GLY A 103 6.54 4.99 5.38
C GLY A 103 5.14 4.40 5.11
N CYS A 104 4.99 3.07 5.08
CA CYS A 104 3.71 2.37 4.93
C CYS A 104 3.21 1.75 6.26
N GLY A 105 3.83 2.06 7.39
CA GLY A 105 3.37 1.60 8.70
C GLY A 105 2.19 2.47 9.13
N GLY A 106 1.04 1.82 9.37
CA GLY A 106 -0.22 2.44 9.80
C GLY A 106 -0.14 3.30 11.08
N PRO A 107 -1.28 3.59 11.74
CA PRO A 107 -1.38 4.60 12.81
C PRO A 107 -0.46 4.35 14.02
N ALA A 108 0.04 3.12 14.17
CA ALA A 108 0.98 2.71 15.19
C ALA A 108 2.38 3.36 15.06
N SER A 109 2.70 3.94 13.90
CA SER A 109 3.97 4.63 13.61
C SER A 109 3.96 6.10 14.05
N THR A 110 2.78 6.69 14.26
CA THR A 110 2.60 8.15 14.40
C THR A 110 1.96 8.49 15.74
N GLY A 111 2.63 8.11 16.84
CA GLY A 111 2.26 8.56 18.19
C GLY A 111 2.97 9.88 18.55
N PRO A 112 2.29 10.89 19.14
CA PRO A 112 2.94 12.12 19.59
C PRO A 112 3.97 11.76 20.67
N GLY A 113 5.26 12.02 20.41
CA GLY A 113 6.36 11.69 21.32
C GLY A 113 7.14 10.40 20.99
N ARG A 114 6.79 9.65 19.94
CA ARG A 114 7.61 8.54 19.41
C ARG A 114 8.44 9.04 18.23
N GLY A 115 9.51 9.79 18.51
CA GLY A 115 10.41 10.28 17.46
C GLY A 115 10.95 9.13 16.61
N ALA A 116 10.75 9.20 15.29
CA ALA A 116 11.51 8.53 14.23
C ALA A 116 12.20 7.20 14.63
N GLN A 117 11.45 6.24 15.19
CA GLN A 117 12.01 4.95 15.60
C GLN A 117 12.09 4.06 14.37
N ARG A 118 13.23 4.20 13.67
CA ARG A 118 13.69 3.51 12.45
C ARG A 118 13.31 2.02 12.44
N ALA A 119 12.11 1.67 11.98
CA ALA A 119 11.78 0.29 11.64
C ALA A 119 12.48 -0.01 10.32
N GLY A 120 13.67 -0.59 10.40
CA GLY A 120 14.53 -0.74 9.26
C GLY A 120 13.92 -1.49 8.07
N LEU A 121 14.31 -1.14 6.84
CA LEU A 121 13.90 -1.88 5.64
C LEU A 121 14.20 -3.37 5.79
N SER A 122 13.20 -4.19 5.44
CA SER A 122 13.30 -5.64 5.41
C SER A 122 12.76 -6.19 4.09
N TRP A 123 13.29 -7.36 3.69
CA TRP A 123 12.79 -8.08 2.52
C TRP A 123 11.30 -8.49 2.64
N TRP A 124 10.77 -8.53 3.86
CA TRP A 124 9.35 -8.77 4.10
C TRP A 124 8.45 -7.71 3.46
N LEU A 125 8.90 -6.46 3.42
CA LEU A 125 8.13 -5.37 2.80
C LEU A 125 8.00 -5.55 1.28
N VAL A 126 9.03 -6.10 0.64
CA VAL A 126 9.00 -6.47 -0.79
C VAL A 126 7.96 -7.56 -1.01
N LEU A 127 7.97 -8.60 -0.17
CA LEU A 127 6.96 -9.67 -0.24
C LEU A 127 5.54 -9.14 0.00
N ARG A 128 5.35 -8.27 0.99
CA ARG A 128 4.05 -7.63 1.28
C ARG A 128 3.52 -6.86 0.06
N ASN A 129 4.36 -6.03 -0.56
CA ASN A 129 3.95 -5.27 -1.73
C ASN A 129 3.66 -6.18 -2.94
N ALA A 130 4.41 -7.27 -3.11
CA ALA A 130 4.13 -8.27 -4.14
C ALA A 130 2.78 -8.97 -3.93
N LEU A 131 2.44 -9.33 -2.68
CA LEU A 131 1.15 -9.92 -2.33
C LEU A 131 -0.01 -8.94 -2.56
N LEU A 132 0.15 -7.67 -2.20
CA LEU A 132 -0.84 -6.63 -2.52
C LEU A 132 -0.96 -6.40 -4.04
N GLY A 133 0.15 -6.48 -4.78
CA GLY A 133 0.14 -6.42 -6.23
C GLY A 133 -0.69 -7.55 -6.85
N LEU A 134 -0.64 -8.76 -6.28
CA LEU A 134 -1.43 -9.89 -6.75
C LEU A 134 -2.96 -9.65 -6.63
N TRP A 135 -3.38 -8.78 -5.71
CA TRP A 135 -4.79 -8.42 -5.54
C TRP A 135 -5.33 -7.51 -6.66
N THR A 136 -4.45 -6.96 -7.50
CA THR A 136 -4.86 -6.26 -8.73
C THR A 136 -5.26 -7.21 -9.86
N ALA A 137 -4.83 -8.48 -9.80
CA ALA A 137 -5.02 -9.44 -10.89
C ALA A 137 -6.50 -9.71 -11.25
N PRO A 138 -7.44 -9.88 -10.29
CA PRO A 138 -8.85 -10.06 -10.63
C PRO A 138 -9.45 -8.88 -11.41
N ALA A 139 -9.10 -7.64 -11.05
CA ALA A 139 -9.59 -6.43 -11.71
C ALA A 139 -9.04 -6.29 -13.14
N LEU A 140 -7.76 -6.63 -13.35
CA LEU A 140 -7.13 -6.62 -14.67
C LEU A 140 -7.65 -7.75 -15.58
N LEU A 141 -7.86 -8.95 -15.03
CA LEU A 141 -8.41 -10.09 -15.77
C LEU A 141 -9.88 -9.88 -16.16
N ALA A 142 -10.67 -9.19 -15.34
CA ALA A 142 -12.05 -8.82 -15.68
C ALA A 142 -12.12 -7.76 -16.79
N ALA A 143 -11.17 -6.83 -16.84
CA ALA A 143 -11.06 -5.85 -17.92
C ALA A 143 -10.83 -6.51 -19.29
N GLY A 144 -10.23 -7.70 -19.32
CA GLY A 144 -9.99 -8.52 -20.51
C GLY A 144 -11.23 -9.24 -21.09
N GLY A 145 -12.44 -8.95 -20.62
CA GLY A 145 -13.69 -9.45 -21.22
C GLY A 145 -14.27 -10.73 -20.61
N LEU A 146 -13.89 -11.08 -19.38
CA LEU A 146 -14.24 -12.36 -18.73
C LEU A 146 -15.03 -12.19 -17.41
N SER A 147 -16.02 -11.29 -17.35
CA SER A 147 -16.85 -11.18 -16.14
C SER A 147 -18.35 -11.01 -16.39
N ARG A 148 -19.07 -11.97 -15.83
CA ARG A 148 -20.53 -12.04 -15.66
C ARG A 148 -20.97 -11.07 -14.55
N GLY A 149 -22.18 -10.54 -14.63
CA GLY A 149 -22.69 -9.50 -13.72
C GLY A 149 -22.81 -9.92 -12.26
N LEU A 150 -22.49 -8.98 -11.35
CA LEU A 150 -22.55 -9.12 -9.90
C LEU A 150 -23.99 -9.32 -9.40
N GLN A 151 -24.22 -10.33 -8.55
CA GLN A 151 -25.49 -10.50 -7.85
C GLN A 151 -25.44 -9.82 -6.48
N TRP A 152 -26.55 -9.20 -6.06
CA TRP A 152 -26.63 -8.38 -4.83
C TRP A 152 -26.27 -9.17 -3.55
N THR A 153 -26.48 -10.49 -3.56
CA THR A 153 -26.18 -11.43 -2.46
C THR A 153 -24.70 -11.51 -2.09
N ASP A 154 -23.79 -11.11 -2.98
CA ASP A 154 -22.35 -11.21 -2.79
C ASP A 154 -21.76 -10.06 -1.96
N SER A 155 -22.54 -9.02 -1.69
CA SER A 155 -22.07 -7.77 -1.05
C SER A 155 -21.56 -7.99 0.38
N ALA A 156 -22.19 -8.89 1.14
CA ALA A 156 -21.79 -9.20 2.52
C ALA A 156 -20.47 -10.00 2.57
N ALA A 157 -20.29 -10.94 1.63
CA ALA A 157 -19.05 -11.70 1.49
C ALA A 157 -17.89 -10.79 1.06
N VAL A 158 -18.14 -9.86 0.13
CA VAL A 158 -17.19 -8.84 -0.30
C VAL A 158 -16.74 -7.96 0.87
N PHE A 159 -17.70 -7.45 1.65
CA PHE A 159 -17.40 -6.60 2.80
C PHE A 159 -16.62 -7.36 3.88
N GLY A 160 -17.05 -8.59 4.23
CA GLY A 160 -16.40 -9.42 5.22
C GLY A 160 -14.96 -9.78 4.84
N LEU A 161 -14.74 -10.19 3.59
CA LEU A 161 -13.41 -10.52 3.09
C LEU A 161 -12.50 -9.27 3.07
N ALA A 162 -13.03 -8.12 2.65
CA ALA A 162 -12.27 -6.87 2.62
C ALA A 162 -11.88 -6.40 4.02
N MET A 163 -12.80 -6.47 5.00
CA MET A 163 -12.50 -6.12 6.39
C MET A 163 -11.51 -7.09 7.04
N ALA A 164 -11.65 -8.39 6.79
CA ALA A 164 -10.69 -9.40 7.27
C ALA A 164 -9.30 -9.16 6.68
N ALA A 165 -9.22 -8.89 5.37
CA ALA A 165 -8.00 -8.54 4.65
C ALA A 165 -7.29 -7.30 5.24
N VAL A 166 -8.05 -6.22 5.46
CA VAL A 166 -7.53 -4.98 6.04
C VAL A 166 -7.09 -5.21 7.49
N GLY A 167 -7.88 -5.95 8.28
CA GLY A 167 -7.53 -6.33 9.64
C GLY A 167 -6.24 -7.13 9.71
N LEU A 168 -6.08 -8.14 8.84
CA LEU A 168 -4.88 -8.95 8.73
C LEU A 168 -3.65 -8.12 8.32
N TYR A 169 -3.84 -7.16 7.42
CA TYR A 169 -2.78 -6.23 7.00
C TYR A 169 -2.27 -5.39 8.19
N PHE A 170 -3.18 -4.79 8.97
CA PHE A 170 -2.79 -3.99 10.12
C PHE A 170 -2.17 -4.81 11.24
N THR A 171 -2.71 -5.99 11.55
CA THR A 171 -2.14 -6.87 12.58
C THR A 171 -0.76 -7.35 12.17
N ALA A 172 -0.56 -7.79 10.92
CA ALA A 172 0.74 -8.20 10.42
C ALA A 172 1.78 -7.07 10.51
N ASN A 173 1.41 -5.84 10.08
CA ASN A 173 2.29 -4.68 10.21
C ASN A 173 2.61 -4.38 11.69
N HIS A 174 1.65 -4.49 12.60
CA HIS A 174 1.85 -4.23 14.02
C HIS A 174 2.78 -5.28 14.68
N LEU A 175 2.59 -6.56 14.38
CA LEU A 175 3.47 -7.63 14.87
C LEU A 175 4.90 -7.47 14.36
N LEU A 176 5.07 -7.09 13.08
CA LEU A 176 6.39 -6.92 12.50
C LEU A 176 7.14 -5.74 13.14
N ALA A 177 6.46 -4.61 13.33
CA ALA A 177 7.03 -3.45 14.02
C ALA A 177 7.44 -3.80 15.47
N SER A 178 6.62 -4.60 16.15
CA SER A 178 6.91 -5.08 17.51
C SER A 178 8.11 -6.02 17.56
N HIS A 179 8.22 -6.96 16.61
CA HIS A 179 9.34 -7.91 16.54
C HIS A 179 10.68 -7.21 16.21
N LEU A 180 10.68 -6.28 15.26
CA LEU A 180 11.88 -5.49 14.93
C LEU A 180 12.35 -4.65 16.13
N LYS A 181 11.40 -4.12 16.91
CA LYS A 181 11.71 -3.38 18.14
C LYS A 181 12.41 -4.27 19.18
N LEU A 182 11.94 -5.50 19.36
CA LEU A 182 12.54 -6.45 20.31
C LEU A 182 13.93 -6.93 19.89
N ARG A 183 14.22 -7.01 18.58
CA ARG A 183 15.53 -7.45 18.07
C ARG A 183 16.64 -6.39 18.20
N ASN A 184 16.27 -5.12 18.37
CA ASN A 184 17.20 -3.99 18.45
C ASN A 184 17.42 -3.50 19.90
N LEU A 185 16.84 -4.18 20.90
CA LEU A 185 17.10 -4.00 22.33
C LEU A 185 18.18 -5.00 22.78
#